data_AF-A0A946US09-F1
#
_entry.id   AF-A0A946US09-F1
#
_cell.length_a   1.000
_cell.length_b   1.000
_cell.length_c   1.000
_cell.angle_alpha   90.00
_cell.angle_beta   90.00
_cell.angle_gamma   90.00
#
_symmetry.space_group_name_H-M   'P 1'
#
loop_
_entity.id
_entity.type
_entity.pdbx_description
1 polymer ?
#
loop_
_entity_poly.entity_id
_entity_poly.type
_entity_poly.pdbx_seq_one_letter_code
_entity_poly.pdbx_strand_id
1 'polypeptide(L)'
;LVVGLPKQADGSPTSFDEPLKKFIADLERFNLPVTTIDERQTSFEAREALKAARQDGRRGRIQKADIDTAAAVMIAERYLATL
;
A
#
# COMPACT_ATOMS: atom_id res chain seq x y z
N LEU A 1 -12.24 -3.36 -5.57
CA LEU A 1 -10.96 -2.62 -5.50
C LEU A 1 -10.54 -2.53 -4.04
N VAL A 2 -9.25 -2.69 -3.76
CA VAL A 2 -8.71 -2.55 -2.41
C VAL A 2 -7.75 -1.36 -2.41
N VAL A 3 -7.89 -0.46 -1.45
CA VAL A 3 -7.08 0.75 -1.33
C VAL A 3 -6.43 0.79 0.05
N GLY A 4 -5.12 1.05 0.10
CA GLY A 4 -4.41 1.27 1.35
C GLY A 4 -4.82 2.58 2.02
N LEU A 5 -5.00 2.54 3.33
CA LEU A 5 -5.28 3.70 4.18
C LEU A 5 -4.05 3.95 5.06
N PRO A 6 -3.23 4.96 4.75
CA PRO A 6 -2.12 5.35 5.61
C PRO A 6 -2.70 5.95 6.89
N LYS A 7 -2.65 5.18 7.99
CA LYS A 7 -3.02 5.68 9.32
C LYS A 7 -1.77 6.06 10.10
N GLN A 8 -1.83 7.19 10.80
CA GLN A 8 -0.87 7.46 11.86
C GLN A 8 -1.00 6.40 12.96
N ALA A 9 0.11 6.11 13.64
CA ALA A 9 0.14 5.10 14.70
C ALA A 9 -0.85 5.41 15.86
N ASP A 10 -1.20 6.68 16.04
CA ASP A 10 -2.13 7.20 17.05
C ASP A 10 -3.56 7.45 16.52
N GLY A 11 -3.83 7.14 15.24
CA GLY A 11 -5.13 7.36 14.61
C GLY A 11 -5.45 8.82 14.27
N SER A 12 -4.49 9.74 14.40
CA SER A 12 -4.69 11.13 14.00
C SER A 12 -4.78 11.25 12.46
N PRO A 13 -5.58 12.22 11.94
CA PRO A 13 -5.69 12.46 10.51
C PRO A 13 -4.34 12.78 9.89
N THR A 14 -4.03 12.22 8.72
CA THR A 14 -2.85 12.62 7.95
C THR A 14 -3.23 13.72 6.97
N SER A 15 -2.23 14.47 6.47
CA SER A 15 -2.41 15.35 5.30
C SER A 15 -2.87 14.60 4.03
N PHE A 16 -2.84 13.26 4.06
CA PHE A 16 -3.25 12.38 2.98
C PHE A 16 -4.74 12.00 3.00
N ASP A 17 -5.45 12.29 4.09
CA ASP A 17 -6.85 11.86 4.27
C ASP A 17 -7.78 12.46 3.21
N GLU A 18 -7.64 13.76 2.91
CA GLU A 18 -8.45 14.43 1.89
C GLU A 18 -8.13 13.97 0.45
N PRO A 19 -6.86 13.93 0.00
CA PRO A 19 -6.49 13.33 -1.29
C PRO A 19 -7.01 11.91 -1.45
N LEU A 20 -6.93 11.09 -0.39
CA LEU A 20 -7.39 9.70 -0.44
C LEU A 20 -8.91 9.59 -0.57
N LYS A 21 -9.68 10.41 0.16
CA LYS A 21 -11.14 10.47 0.00
C LYS A 21 -11.53 10.84 -1.43
N LYS A 22 -10.85 11.81 -2.03
CA LYS A 22 -11.06 12.20 -3.44
C LYS A 22 -10.74 11.04 -4.38
N PHE A 23 -9.62 10.36 -4.16
CA PHE A 23 -9.23 9.20 -4.96
C PHE A 23 -10.25 8.06 -4.86
N ILE A 24 -10.76 7.75 -3.67
CA ILE A 24 -11.81 6.73 -3.49
C ILE A 24 -13.09 7.14 -4.23
N ALA A 25 -13.53 8.39 -4.09
CA ALA A 25 -14.70 8.91 -4.83
C ALA A 25 -14.50 8.82 -6.36
N ASP A 26 -13.29 9.09 -6.85
CA ASP A 26 -12.95 8.91 -8.26
C ASP A 26 -12.97 7.44 -8.70
N LEU A 27 -12.78 6.49 -7.79
CA LEU A 27 -12.88 5.06 -8.10
C LEU A 27 -14.33 4.56 -8.11
N GLU A 28 -15.21 5.17 -7.31
CA GLU A 28 -16.63 4.80 -7.25
C GLU A 28 -17.34 4.98 -8.60
N ARG A 29 -16.85 5.87 -9.46
CA ARG A 29 -17.36 6.07 -10.83
C ARG A 29 -17.32 4.80 -11.69
N PHE A 30 -16.49 3.82 -11.33
CA PHE A 30 -16.37 2.54 -12.04
C PHE A 30 -17.42 1.51 -11.61
N ASN A 31 -18.34 1.84 -10.70
CA ASN A 31 -19.37 0.93 -10.17
C ASN A 31 -18.79 -0.37 -9.58
N LEU A 32 -17.58 -0.30 -9.01
CA LEU A 32 -16.93 -1.41 -8.33
C LEU A 32 -16.89 -1.15 -6.82
N PRO A 33 -17.09 -2.17 -5.97
CA PRO A 33 -16.94 -2.01 -4.53
C PRO A 33 -15.49 -1.63 -4.21
N VAL A 34 -15.31 -0.57 -3.43
CA VAL A 34 -14.01 -0.12 -2.94
C VAL A 34 -13.92 -0.42 -1.44
N THR A 35 -12.92 -1.18 -1.03
CA THR A 35 -12.63 -1.49 0.37
C THR A 35 -11.30 -0.87 0.77
N THR A 36 -11.22 -0.31 1.96
CA THR A 36 -9.96 0.22 2.51
C THR A 36 -9.35 -0.75 3.51
N ILE A 37 -8.02 -0.86 3.49
CA ILE A 37 -7.26 -1.66 4.47
C ILE A 37 -6.16 -0.82 5.08
N ASP A 38 -5.80 -1.15 6.33
CA ASP A 38 -4.73 -0.48 7.04
C ASP A 38 -3.36 -0.71 6.37
N GLU A 39 -2.74 0.38 5.92
CA GLU A 39 -1.46 0.35 5.19
C GLU A 39 -0.25 0.58 6.13
N ARG A 40 -0.43 0.56 7.45
CA ARG A 40 0.69 0.78 8.39
C ARG A 40 1.89 -0.12 8.05
N GLN A 41 3.04 0.54 7.90
CA GLN A 41 4.37 -0.02 7.66
C GLN A 41 4.57 -0.80 6.34
N THR A 42 3.59 -0.90 5.44
CA THR A 42 3.74 -1.66 4.18
C THR A 42 4.89 -1.14 3.32
N SER A 43 5.05 0.18 3.19
CA SER A 43 6.16 0.79 2.43
C SER A 43 7.53 0.50 3.04
N PHE A 44 7.61 0.39 4.38
CA PHE A 44 8.83 0.04 5.09
C PHE A 44 9.16 -1.45 4.89
N GLU A 45 8.16 -2.33 5.10
CA GLU A 45 8.28 -3.77 4.87
C GLU A 45 8.67 -4.08 3.42
N ALA A 46 8.00 -3.44 2.46
CA ALA A 46 8.32 -3.56 1.04
C ALA A 46 9.76 -3.17 0.75
N ARG A 47 10.24 -2.06 1.31
CA ARG A 47 11.62 -1.59 1.14
C ARG A 47 12.62 -2.58 1.73
N GLU A 48 12.39 -3.10 2.94
CA GLU A 48 13.29 -4.06 3.57
C GLU A 48 13.29 -5.41 2.83
N ALA A 49 12.14 -5.90 2.38
CA ALA A 49 12.04 -7.11 1.56
C ALA A 49 12.84 -6.99 0.24
N LEU A 50 12.72 -5.85 -0.44
CA LEU A 50 13.46 -5.57 -1.67
C LEU A 50 14.97 -5.44 -1.42
N LYS A 51 15.35 -4.82 -0.31
CA LYS A 51 16.75 -4.68 0.11
C LYS A 51 17.38 -6.04 0.43
N ALA A 52 16.68 -6.92 1.14
CA ALA A 52 17.12 -8.29 1.39
C ALA A 52 17.31 -9.06 0.07
N ALA A 53 16.34 -8.99 -0.84
CA ALA A 53 16.45 -9.62 -2.15
C ALA A 53 17.65 -9.12 -2.98
N ARG A 54 18.01 -7.83 -2.83
CA ARG A 54 19.21 -7.28 -3.45
C ARG A 54 20.49 -7.77 -2.79
N GLN A 55 20.53 -7.83 -1.46
CA GLN A 55 21.68 -8.34 -0.71
C GLN A 55 21.97 -9.81 -1.06
N ASP A 56 20.94 -10.60 -1.29
CA ASP A 56 21.04 -12.00 -1.72
C ASP A 56 21.40 -12.17 -3.21
N GLY A 57 21.63 -11.07 -3.95
CA GLY A 57 21.94 -11.10 -5.39
C GLY A 57 20.75 -11.45 -6.29
N ARG A 58 19.55 -11.63 -5.74
CA ARG A 58 18.32 -11.98 -6.47
C ARG A 58 17.68 -10.78 -7.18
N ARG A 59 18.13 -9.56 -6.89
CA ARG A 59 17.64 -8.32 -7.52
C ARG A 59 18.76 -7.31 -7.73
N GLY A 60 18.64 -6.53 -8.81
CA GLY A 60 19.50 -5.40 -9.12
C GLY A 60 19.12 -4.13 -8.37
N ARG A 61 19.29 -2.98 -9.03
CA ARG A 61 18.98 -1.66 -8.44
C ARG A 61 17.49 -1.52 -8.13
N ILE A 62 17.17 -1.06 -6.91
CA ILE A 62 15.79 -0.82 -6.44
C ILE A 62 15.41 0.62 -6.76
N GLN A 63 14.25 0.81 -7.39
CA GLN A 63 13.64 2.10 -7.67
C GLN A 63 12.39 2.32 -6.81
N LYS A 64 11.87 3.56 -6.78
CA LYS A 64 10.66 3.87 -6.03
C LYS A 64 9.44 3.08 -6.52
N ALA A 65 9.29 2.92 -7.84
CA ALA A 65 8.20 2.15 -8.43
C ALA A 65 8.20 0.67 -8.00
N ASP A 66 9.38 0.10 -7.72
CA ASP A 66 9.48 -1.27 -7.20
C ASP A 66 8.89 -1.38 -5.79
N ILE A 67 9.14 -0.36 -4.95
CA ILE A 67 8.63 -0.29 -3.57
C ILE A 67 7.11 -0.13 -3.60
N ASP A 68 6.60 0.79 -4.42
CA ASP A 68 5.16 1.04 -4.54
C ASP A 68 4.43 -0.23 -5.04
N THR A 69 5.02 -0.97 -5.98
CA THR A 69 4.48 -2.26 -6.46
C THR A 69 4.47 -3.33 -5.36
N ALA A 70 5.58 -3.47 -4.63
CA ALA A 70 5.67 -4.44 -3.54
C ALA A 70 4.70 -4.11 -2.39
N ALA A 71 4.51 -2.84 -2.07
CA ALA A 71 3.52 -2.41 -1.09
C ALA A 71 2.09 -2.76 -1.55
N ALA A 72 1.76 -2.56 -2.83
CA ALA A 72 0.45 -2.94 -3.38
C ALA A 72 0.18 -4.46 -3.29
N VAL A 73 1.19 -5.30 -3.53
CA VAL A 73 1.08 -6.76 -3.34
C VAL A 73 0.79 -7.09 -1.87
N MET A 74 1.53 -6.50 -0.92
CA MET A 74 1.31 -6.73 0.51
C MET A 74 -0.10 -6.28 0.96
N ILE A 75 -0.60 -5.16 0.44
CA ILE A 75 -1.98 -4.70 0.67
C ILE A 75 -2.99 -5.75 0.21
N ALA A 76 -2.80 -6.31 -0.99
CA ALA A 76 -3.69 -7.33 -1.54
C ALA A 76 -3.63 -8.63 -0.71
N GLU A 77 -2.44 -9.10 -0.34
CA GLU A 77 -2.25 -10.28 0.51
C GLU A 77 -2.92 -10.11 1.88
N ARG A 78 -2.73 -8.95 2.52
CA ARG A 78 -3.38 -8.62 3.80
C ARG A 78 -4.89 -8.65 3.68
N TYR A 79 -5.46 -8.09 2.62
CA TYR A 79 -6.90 -8.13 2.39
C TYR A 79 -7.42 -9.55 2.18
N LEU A 80 -6.74 -10.34 1.35
CA LEU A 80 -7.12 -11.73 1.10
C LEU A 80 -7.09 -12.58 2.37
N ALA A 81 -6.18 -12.29 3.31
CA ALA A 81 -6.13 -12.95 4.61
C ALA A 81 -7.29 -12.58 5.57
N THR A 82 -8.08 -11.55 5.24
CA THR A 82 -9.26 -11.16 6.04
C THR A 82 -10.59 -11.73 5.53
N LEU A 83 -10.57 -12.40 4.37
CA LEU A 83 -11.72 -13.13 3.81
C LEU A 83 -11.89 -14.49 4.48
#